data_AF-A0A9P1MT97-F1
#
_entry.id   AF-A0A9P1MT97-F1
#
_cell.length_a   1.000
_cell.length_b   1.000
_cell.length_c   1.000
_cell.angle_alpha   90.00
_cell.angle_beta   90.00
_cell.angle_gamma   90.00
#
_symmetry.space_group_name_H-M   'P 1'
#
loop_
_entity.id
_entity.type
_entity.pdbx_description
1 polymer ?
#
loop_
_entity_poly.entity_id
_entity_poly.type
_entity_poly.pdbx_seq_one_letter_code
_entity_poly.pdbx_strand_id
1 'polypeptide(L)'
;MMAPPPVDDPNIYLPIKIPLLAIALLQLATCVIFLVKVSMNIAGHYHLFINSVMRYPIFIGLAALIIWMFTFTFVFYVIITNRYIFLIPHIVYTIFIAILTFIVSNIFIFNDTEAKAILSASLLTLFLLICIYYEIKCYQRMKKYVPNVF
;
A
#
# COMPACT_ATOMS: atom_id res chain seq x y z
N MET A 1 -25.22 -24.02 17.05
CA MET A 1 -24.73 -22.63 17.00
C MET A 1 -23.43 -22.59 17.80
N MET A 2 -22.30 -22.28 17.16
CA MET A 2 -21.03 -22.11 17.90
C MET A 2 -21.14 -20.82 18.73
N ALA A 3 -20.93 -20.93 20.04
CA ALA A 3 -20.85 -19.78 20.91
C ALA A 3 -19.73 -18.85 20.42
N PRO A 4 -19.92 -17.51 20.44
CA PRO A 4 -18.84 -16.59 20.13
C PRO A 4 -17.69 -16.83 21.11
N PRO A 5 -16.43 -16.86 20.63
CA PRO A 5 -15.29 -17.02 21.51
C PRO A 5 -15.22 -15.86 22.52
N PRO A 6 -14.69 -16.10 23.72
CA PRO A 6 -14.62 -15.08 24.77
C PRO A 6 -13.86 -13.84 24.29
N VAL A 7 -14.48 -12.67 24.50
CA VAL A 7 -14.02 -11.35 24.01
C VAL A 7 -12.64 -10.95 24.56
N ASP A 8 -12.22 -11.57 25.66
CA ASP A 8 -11.08 -11.15 26.48
C ASP A 8 -9.80 -11.97 26.26
N ASP A 9 -9.73 -12.89 25.28
CA ASP A 9 -8.48 -13.59 25.00
C ASP A 9 -7.63 -12.82 23.96
N PRO A 10 -6.54 -12.13 24.38
CA PRO A 10 -5.66 -11.39 23.49
C PRO A 10 -5.01 -12.29 22.41
N ASN A 11 -4.97 -13.61 22.61
CA ASN A 11 -4.44 -14.57 21.63
C ASN A 11 -5.34 -14.76 20.41
N ILE A 12 -6.63 -14.40 20.47
CA ILE A 12 -7.54 -14.48 19.29
C ILE A 12 -7.12 -13.49 18.20
N TYR A 13 -6.52 -12.36 18.58
CA TYR A 13 -6.16 -11.27 17.66
C TYR A 13 -4.75 -11.42 17.08
N LEU A 14 -3.83 -12.11 17.76
CA LEU A 14 -2.47 -12.38 17.29
C LEU A 14 -2.39 -12.94 15.85
N PRO A 15 -3.15 -13.99 15.49
CA PRO A 15 -3.06 -14.59 14.14
C PRO A 15 -3.61 -13.69 13.03
N ILE A 16 -4.30 -12.60 13.36
CA ILE A 16 -4.83 -11.62 12.40
C ILE A 16 -3.90 -10.41 12.27
N LYS A 17 -3.27 -9.99 13.38
CA LYS A 17 -2.34 -8.85 13.39
C LYS A 17 -1.01 -9.16 12.71
N ILE A 18 -0.48 -10.38 12.87
CA ILE A 18 0.82 -10.75 12.31
C ILE A 18 0.83 -10.67 10.76
N PRO A 19 -0.16 -11.25 10.04
CA PRO A 19 -0.23 -11.10 8.59
C PRO A 19 -0.40 -9.64 8.15
N LEU A 20 -1.24 -8.87 8.85
CA LEU A 20 -1.46 -7.46 8.53
C LEU A 20 -0.18 -6.63 8.70
N LEU A 21 0.55 -6.84 9.80
CA LEU A 21 1.82 -6.18 10.05
C LEU A 21 2.87 -6.57 9.01
N ALA A 22 2.98 -7.86 8.67
CA ALA A 22 3.94 -8.33 7.68
C ALA A 22 3.70 -7.69 6.29
N ILE A 23 2.43 -7.63 5.86
CA ILE A 23 2.05 -6.99 4.59
C ILE A 23 2.34 -5.49 4.63
N ALA A 24 1.96 -4.81 5.73
CA ALA A 24 2.20 -3.39 5.89
C ALA A 24 3.70 -3.06 5.84
N LEU A 25 4.55 -3.86 6.50
CA LEU A 25 5.99 -3.68 6.46
C LEU A 25 6.56 -3.92 5.05
N LEU A 26 6.04 -4.91 4.32
CA LEU A 26 6.49 -5.21 2.95
C LEU A 26 6.11 -4.10 1.97
N GLN A 27 4.90 -3.55 2.08
CA GLN A 27 4.47 -2.39 1.29
C GLN A 27 5.26 -1.12 1.67
N LEU A 28 5.53 -0.89 2.96
CA LEU A 28 6.34 0.23 3.42
C LEU A 28 7.76 0.13 2.87
N ALA A 29 8.38 -1.04 2.94
CA ALA A 29 9.70 -1.28 2.35
C ALA A 29 9.70 -1.01 0.85
N THR A 30 8.68 -1.49 0.13
CA THR A 30 8.50 -1.22 -1.31
C THR A 30 8.39 0.28 -1.57
N CYS A 31 7.56 1.00 -0.81
CA CYS A 31 7.37 2.44 -0.93
C CYS A 31 8.69 3.20 -0.72
N VAL A 32 9.46 2.85 0.32
CA VAL A 32 10.77 3.47 0.60
C VAL A 32 11.77 3.20 -0.53
N ILE A 33 11.85 1.96 -1.05
CA ILE A 33 12.74 1.62 -2.16
C ILE A 33 12.39 2.47 -3.40
N PHE A 34 11.11 2.60 -3.73
CA PHE A 34 10.68 3.45 -4.85
C PHE A 34 11.01 4.93 -4.61
N LEU A 35 10.74 5.43 -3.41
CA LEU A 35 11.05 6.82 -3.05
C LEU A 35 12.54 7.13 -3.21
N VAL A 36 13.41 6.27 -2.68
CA VAL A 36 14.87 6.40 -2.81
C VAL A 36 15.29 6.34 -4.27
N LYS A 37 14.82 5.34 -5.02
CA LYS A 37 15.19 5.16 -6.44
C LYS A 37 14.79 6.36 -7.29
N VAL A 38 13.58 6.88 -7.11
CA VAL A 38 13.11 8.08 -7.83
C VAL A 38 13.91 9.31 -7.41
N SER A 39 14.17 9.49 -6.11
CA SER A 39 14.94 10.63 -5.60
C SER A 39 16.37 10.65 -6.13
N MET A 40 17.05 9.50 -6.15
CA MET A 40 18.39 9.37 -6.74
C MET A 40 18.39 9.67 -8.23
N ASN A 41 17.36 9.23 -8.97
CA ASN A 41 17.27 9.48 -10.39
C ASN A 41 17.08 10.98 -10.70
N ILE A 42 16.28 11.67 -9.90
CA ILE A 42 16.09 13.13 -10.01
C ILE A 42 17.40 13.85 -9.67
N ALA A 43 18.09 13.46 -8.59
CA ALA A 43 19.35 14.08 -8.20
C ALA A 43 20.44 13.92 -9.27
N GLY A 44 20.55 12.73 -9.88
CA GLY A 44 21.54 12.43 -10.92
C GLY A 44 21.27 13.13 -12.26
N HIS A 45 20.01 13.47 -12.56
CA HIS A 45 19.59 14.06 -13.84
C HIS A 45 18.88 15.41 -13.68
N TYR A 46 19.19 16.14 -12.61
CA TYR A 46 18.45 17.34 -12.20
C TYR A 46 18.35 18.39 -13.32
N HIS A 47 19.43 18.62 -14.06
CA HIS A 47 19.47 19.58 -15.16
C HIS A 47 18.54 19.20 -16.33
N LEU A 48 18.42 17.91 -16.64
CA LEU A 48 17.49 17.40 -17.65
C LEU A 48 16.05 17.48 -17.15
N PHE A 49 15.86 17.34 -15.84
CA PHE A 49 14.56 17.27 -15.19
C PHE A 49 13.83 18.62 -15.16
N ILE A 50 14.55 19.71 -14.86
CA ILE A 50 13.98 21.07 -14.77
C ILE A 50 13.23 21.47 -16.04
N ASN A 51 13.76 21.08 -17.20
CA ASN A 51 13.22 21.45 -18.51
C ASN A 51 12.34 20.36 -19.14
N SER A 52 12.06 19.27 -18.42
CA SER A 52 11.28 18.14 -18.95
C SER A 52 9.78 18.29 -18.70
N VAL A 53 8.98 17.89 -19.70
CA VAL A 53 7.51 17.76 -19.57
C VAL A 53 7.14 16.70 -18.50
N MET A 54 8.04 15.76 -18.22
CA MET A 54 7.86 14.68 -17.24
C MET A 54 8.03 15.14 -15.78
N ARG A 55 8.43 16.40 -15.55
CA ARG A 55 8.62 16.95 -14.22
C ARG A 55 7.37 16.81 -13.33
N TYR A 56 6.22 17.29 -13.80
CA TYR A 56 4.99 17.29 -13.00
C TYR A 56 4.48 15.86 -12.69
N PRO A 57 4.37 14.94 -13.66
CA PRO A 57 3.97 13.56 -13.38
C PRO A 57 4.81 12.88 -12.30
N ILE A 58 6.12 13.13 -12.29
CA ILE A 58 7.03 12.50 -11.32
C ILE A 58 6.87 13.13 -9.92
N PHE A 59 6.71 14.45 -9.81
CA PHE A 59 6.40 15.08 -8.53
C PHE A 59 5.04 14.65 -7.97
N ILE A 60 4.04 14.49 -8.83
CA ILE A 60 2.72 13.94 -8.44
C ILE A 60 2.89 12.50 -7.93
N GLY A 61 3.68 11.67 -8.62
CA GLY A 61 4.00 10.31 -8.18
C GLY A 61 4.72 10.28 -6.82
N LEU A 62 5.69 11.17 -6.61
CA LEU A 62 6.38 11.32 -5.32
C LEU A 62 5.43 11.73 -4.20
N ALA A 63 4.54 12.70 -4.46
CA ALA A 63 3.53 13.11 -3.49
C ALA A 63 2.59 11.94 -3.14
N ALA A 64 2.19 11.14 -4.13
CA ALA A 64 1.37 9.95 -3.89
C ALA A 64 2.10 8.90 -3.02
N LEU A 65 3.40 8.67 -3.24
CA LEU A 65 4.20 7.78 -2.38
C LEU A 65 4.30 8.31 -0.93
N ILE A 66 4.51 9.62 -0.75
CA ILE A 66 4.59 10.23 0.57
C ILE A 66 3.25 10.10 1.31
N ILE A 67 2.13 10.38 0.63
CA ILE A 67 0.80 10.20 1.22
C ILE A 67 0.56 8.72 1.54
N TRP A 68 1.01 7.80 0.68
CA TRP A 68 0.94 6.37 0.99
C TRP A 68 1.72 6.03 2.26
N MET A 69 2.92 6.58 2.44
CA MET A 69 3.69 6.43 3.70
C MET A 69 2.90 6.90 4.93
N PHE A 70 2.19 8.02 4.83
CA PHE A 70 1.33 8.49 5.92
C PHE A 70 0.21 7.50 6.23
N THR A 71 -0.35 6.79 5.24
CA THR A 71 -1.43 5.85 5.53
C THR A 71 -1.01 4.66 6.40
N PHE A 72 0.28 4.33 6.48
CA PHE A 72 0.77 3.26 7.38
C PHE A 72 0.59 3.62 8.85
N THR A 73 0.54 4.90 9.23
CA THR A 73 0.25 5.29 10.61
C THR A 73 -1.12 4.80 11.05
N PHE A 74 -2.10 4.77 10.14
CA PHE A 74 -3.41 4.19 10.42
C PHE A 74 -3.33 2.69 10.64
N VAL A 75 -2.51 1.96 9.86
CA VAL A 75 -2.30 0.53 10.05
C VAL A 75 -1.68 0.24 11.42
N PHE A 76 -0.63 0.97 11.81
CA PHE A 76 -0.03 0.84 13.13
C PHE A 76 -1.02 1.17 14.25
N TYR A 77 -1.84 2.21 14.05
CA TYR A 77 -2.89 2.57 14.99
C TYR A 77 -3.94 1.45 15.14
N VAL A 78 -4.33 0.77 14.06
CA VAL A 78 -5.23 -0.40 14.08
C VAL A 78 -4.61 -1.54 14.88
N ILE A 79 -3.31 -1.80 14.70
CA ILE A 79 -2.58 -2.88 15.39
C ILE A 79 -2.54 -2.62 16.90
N ILE A 80 -2.35 -1.36 17.32
CA ILE A 80 -2.29 -0.97 18.73
C ILE A 80 -3.68 -0.94 19.36
N THR A 81 -4.64 -0.28 18.72
CA THR A 81 -5.96 0.02 19.30
C THR A 81 -7.03 -1.01 19.01
N ASN A 82 -6.75 -2.01 18.16
CA ASN A 82 -7.71 -3.00 17.65
C ASN A 82 -8.89 -2.42 16.86
N ARG A 83 -8.91 -1.11 16.58
CA ARG A 83 -10.03 -0.45 15.91
C ARG A 83 -9.93 -0.61 14.40
N TYR A 84 -10.57 -1.64 13.87
CA TYR A 84 -10.50 -2.02 12.46
C TYR A 84 -11.00 -0.92 11.49
N ILE A 85 -11.83 0.03 11.94
CA ILE A 85 -12.38 1.10 11.09
C ILE A 85 -11.28 2.01 10.51
N PHE A 86 -10.18 2.17 11.24
CA PHE A 86 -9.03 2.96 10.79
C PHE A 86 -8.20 2.26 9.71
N LEU A 87 -8.49 0.99 9.38
CA LEU A 87 -7.84 0.29 8.28
C LEU A 87 -8.41 0.70 6.92
N ILE A 88 -9.66 1.19 6.87
CA ILE A 88 -10.37 1.54 5.62
C ILE A 88 -9.61 2.60 4.82
N PRO A 89 -9.15 3.73 5.40
CA PRO A 89 -8.41 4.74 4.65
C PRO A 89 -7.15 4.19 3.98
N HIS A 90 -6.42 3.29 4.66
CA HIS A 90 -5.23 2.66 4.09
C HIS A 90 -5.59 1.75 2.91
N ILE A 91 -6.58 0.87 3.07
CA ILE A 91 -7.03 -0.03 1.98
C ILE A 91 -7.47 0.77 0.75
N VAL A 92 -8.28 1.81 0.95
CA VAL A 92 -8.77 2.67 -0.15
C VAL A 92 -7.60 3.35 -0.86
N TYR A 93 -6.60 3.83 -0.12
CA TYR A 93 -5.43 4.46 -0.71
C TYR A 93 -4.55 3.45 -1.45
N THR A 94 -4.34 2.25 -0.90
CA THR A 94 -3.60 1.18 -1.57
C THR A 94 -4.29 0.75 -2.88
N ILE A 95 -5.63 0.69 -2.92
CA ILE A 95 -6.41 0.47 -4.16
C ILE A 95 -6.15 1.57 -5.17
N PHE A 96 -6.19 2.84 -4.74
CA PHE A 96 -5.90 3.97 -5.61
C PHE A 96 -4.50 3.88 -6.23
N ILE A 97 -3.47 3.57 -5.44
CA ILE A 97 -2.10 3.36 -5.94
C ILE A 97 -2.04 2.18 -6.93
N ALA A 98 -2.71 1.06 -6.64
CA ALA A 98 -2.74 -0.09 -7.55
C ALA A 98 -3.37 0.25 -8.91
N ILE A 99 -4.44 1.05 -8.92
CA ILE A 99 -5.07 1.54 -10.16
C ILE A 99 -4.12 2.44 -10.93
N LEU A 100 -3.43 3.37 -10.25
CA LEU A 100 -2.44 4.23 -10.90
C LEU A 100 -1.29 3.42 -11.51
N THR A 101 -0.74 2.45 -10.79
CA THR A 101 0.35 1.61 -11.32
C THR A 101 -0.12 0.75 -12.48
N PHE A 102 -1.38 0.29 -12.46
CA PHE A 102 -1.99 -0.43 -13.58
C PHE A 102 -2.11 0.45 -14.83
N ILE A 103 -2.64 1.66 -14.69
CA ILE A 103 -2.76 2.63 -15.80
C ILE A 103 -1.39 2.93 -16.39
N VAL A 104 -0.40 3.22 -15.53
CA VAL A 104 0.99 3.50 -15.97
C VAL A 104 1.58 2.31 -16.70
N SER A 105 1.37 1.08 -16.20
CA SER A 105 1.85 -0.13 -16.88
C SER A 105 1.25 -0.29 -18.27
N ASN A 106 -0.03 0.04 -18.46
CA ASN A 106 -0.67 -0.03 -19.78
C ASN A 106 -0.12 1.06 -20.70
N ILE A 107 0.03 2.31 -20.22
CA ILE A 107 0.63 3.40 -21.00
C ILE A 107 2.03 3.03 -21.50
N PHE A 108 2.85 2.38 -20.66
CA PHE A 108 4.19 1.93 -21.07
C PHE A 108 4.17 0.87 -22.17
N ILE A 109 3.17 -0.01 -22.17
CA ILE A 109 2.97 -1.00 -23.24
C ILE A 109 2.65 -0.31 -24.57
N PHE A 110 1.83 0.74 -24.55
CA PHE A 110 1.44 1.46 -25.77
C PHE A 110 2.52 2.42 -26.31
N ASN A 111 3.49 2.81 -25.48
CA ASN A 111 4.54 3.77 -25.84
C ASN A 111 5.92 3.13 -26.11
N ASP A 112 5.99 1.82 -26.39
CA ASP A 112 7.23 1.07 -26.62
C ASP A 112 8.33 1.37 -25.58
N THR A 113 7.92 1.51 -24.32
CA THR A 113 8.86 1.79 -23.22
C THR A 113 9.68 0.53 -22.91
N GLU A 114 10.89 0.68 -22.36
CA GLU A 114 11.75 -0.45 -22.02
C GLU A 114 11.00 -1.57 -21.27
N ALA A 115 11.14 -2.81 -21.72
CA ALA A 115 10.47 -3.98 -21.15
C ALA A 115 10.65 -4.12 -19.62
N LYS A 116 11.79 -3.66 -19.09
CA LYS A 116 12.07 -3.64 -17.64
C LYS A 116 11.12 -2.73 -16.87
N ALA A 117 10.76 -1.57 -17.42
CA ALA A 117 9.85 -0.62 -16.79
C ALA A 117 8.40 -1.15 -16.79
N ILE A 118 7.98 -1.76 -17.92
CA ILE A 118 6.68 -2.43 -18.05
C ILE A 118 6.54 -3.55 -17.03
N LEU A 119 7.53 -4.45 -16.98
CA LEU A 119 7.52 -5.59 -16.07
C LEU A 119 7.51 -5.14 -14.60
N SER A 120 8.27 -4.10 -14.26
CA SER A 120 8.28 -3.55 -12.90
C SER A 120 6.92 -2.98 -12.48
N ALA A 121 6.25 -2.23 -13.36
CA ALA A 121 4.94 -1.65 -13.08
C ALA A 121 3.83 -2.72 -12.99
N SER A 122 3.88 -3.72 -13.87
CA SER A 122 2.97 -4.87 -13.85
C SER A 122 3.13 -5.71 -12.57
N LEU A 123 4.36 -6.03 -12.19
CA LEU A 123 4.64 -6.79 -10.96
C LEU A 123 4.25 -6.00 -9.71
N LEU A 124 4.50 -4.69 -9.67
CA LEU A 124 4.06 -3.84 -8.57
C LEU A 124 2.53 -3.83 -8.45
N THR A 125 1.81 -3.73 -9.57
CA THR A 125 0.35 -3.79 -9.58
C THR A 125 -0.15 -5.13 -9.02
N LEU A 126 0.40 -6.24 -9.50
CA LEU A 126 0.04 -7.57 -9.01
C LEU A 126 0.31 -7.71 -7.50
N PHE A 127 1.47 -7.25 -7.04
CA PHE A 127 1.86 -7.24 -5.64
C PHE A 127 0.85 -6.45 -4.78
N LEU A 128 0.46 -5.25 -5.22
CA LEU A 128 -0.52 -4.43 -4.51
C LEU A 128 -1.89 -5.09 -4.46
N LEU A 129 -2.35 -5.72 -5.55
CA LEU A 129 -3.63 -6.45 -5.57
C LEU A 129 -3.64 -7.62 -4.57
N ILE A 130 -2.53 -8.36 -4.47
CA ILE A 130 -2.38 -9.42 -3.46
C ILE A 130 -2.46 -8.83 -2.06
N CYS A 131 -1.77 -7.71 -1.79
CA CYS A 131 -1.82 -7.05 -0.49
C CYS A 131 -3.24 -6.60 -0.12
N ILE A 132 -3.94 -5.93 -1.05
CA ILE A 132 -5.33 -5.48 -0.87
C ILE A 132 -6.24 -6.66 -0.53
N TYR A 133 -6.11 -7.79 -1.23
CA TYR A 133 -6.90 -8.99 -0.95
C TYR A 133 -6.71 -9.46 0.50
N TYR A 134 -5.47 -9.53 0.98
CA TYR A 134 -5.17 -9.94 2.35
C TYR A 134 -5.57 -8.90 3.39
N GLU A 135 -5.44 -7.60 3.11
CA GLU A 135 -5.90 -6.52 3.98
C GLU A 135 -7.42 -6.57 4.17
N ILE A 136 -8.19 -6.77 3.09
CA ILE A 136 -9.65 -6.94 3.15
C ILE A 136 -10.00 -8.18 3.98
N LYS A 137 -9.27 -9.29 3.80
CA LYS A 137 -9.48 -10.51 4.59
C LYS A 137 -9.18 -10.28 6.07
N CYS A 138 -8.13 -9.52 6.39
CA CYS A 138 -7.80 -9.12 7.76
C CYS A 138 -8.89 -8.22 8.34
N TYR A 139 -9.34 -7.21 7.59
CA TYR A 139 -10.44 -6.32 7.96
C TYR A 139 -11.73 -7.10 8.31
N GLN A 140 -12.14 -8.03 7.43
CA GLN A 140 -13.34 -8.85 7.65
C GLN A 140 -13.22 -9.74 8.89
N ARG A 141 -12.05 -10.32 9.12
CA ARG A 141 -11.78 -11.11 10.34
C ARG A 141 -11.82 -10.23 11.57
N MET A 142 -11.14 -9.08 11.58
CA MET A 142 -11.19 -8.15 12.72
C MET A 142 -12.62 -7.68 12.99
N LYS A 143 -13.40 -7.34 11.96
CA LYS A 143 -14.82 -6.98 12.11
C LYS A 143 -15.67 -8.09 12.76
N LYS A 144 -15.35 -9.36 12.49
CA LYS A 144 -16.09 -10.51 13.03
C LYS A 144 -15.73 -10.82 14.48
N TYR A 145 -14.46 -10.64 14.86
CA TYR A 145 -13.93 -11.09 16.15
C TYR A 145 -13.68 -9.96 17.15
N VAL A 146 -13.48 -8.73 16.68
CA VAL A 146 -13.37 -7.54 17.54
C VAL A 146 -14.79 -7.00 17.72
N PRO A 147 -15.39 -7.06 18.91
CA PRO A 147 -16.66 -6.40 19.14
C PRO A 147 -16.51 -4.91 18.83
N ASN A 148 -17.51 -4.34 18.17
CA ASN A 148 -17.63 -2.89 18.06
C ASN A 148 -17.81 -2.34 19.46
N VAL A 149 -16.72 -1.98 20.12
CA VAL A 149 -16.78 -1.15 21.33
C VAL A 149 -17.02 0.28 20.85
N PHE A 150 -18.26 0.51 20.45
CA PHE A 150 -18.91 1.80 20.34
C PHE A 150 -20.22 1.72 21.11
#